data_AF-A0A7C9D3M0-F1
#
_entry.id   AF-A0A7C9D3M0-F1
#
_cell.length_a   1.000
_cell.length_b   1.000
_cell.length_c   1.000
_cell.angle_alpha   90.00
_cell.angle_beta   90.00
_cell.angle_gamma   90.00
#
_symmetry.space_group_name_H-M   'P 1'
#
loop_
_entity.id
_entity.type
_entity.pdbx_description
1 polymer ?
#
loop_
_entity_poly.entity_id
_entity_poly.type
_entity_poly.pdbx_seq_one_letter_code
_entity_poly.pdbx_strand_id
1 'polypeptide(L)'
;RAIATVTCEVIWLLSLFRDLGISGLAPVLLHCDNQAALYIAANPVFHERTKHIEVDCHFIREKMQAGIILPTYVSTRAQLADIFTKIVSVAQHHFCLAKLGVLNLFSPPNLRGSVESTQSQPSSSTQSQPSSSTHQ
;
A
#
# COMPACT_ATOMS: atom_id res chain seq x y z
N ARG A 1 -3.27 -20.75 -0.56
CA ARG A 1 -4.70 -20.55 -0.18
C ARG A 1 -5.17 -19.11 -0.34
N ALA A 2 -4.98 -18.17 0.60
CA ALA A 2 -5.57 -16.81 0.44
C ALA A 2 -5.24 -16.13 -0.90
N ILE A 3 -3.97 -16.12 -1.31
CA ILE A 3 -3.54 -15.54 -2.59
C ILE A 3 -4.09 -16.29 -3.82
N ALA A 4 -4.36 -17.59 -3.72
CA ALA A 4 -4.94 -18.38 -4.82
C ALA A 4 -6.43 -18.02 -4.99
N THR A 5 -7.17 -17.90 -3.90
CA THR A 5 -8.57 -17.43 -3.92
C THR A 5 -8.68 -16.03 -4.51
N VAL A 6 -7.85 -15.09 -4.03
CA VAL A 6 -7.81 -13.72 -4.56
C VAL A 6 -7.44 -13.71 -6.06
N THR A 7 -6.52 -14.57 -6.48
CA THR A 7 -6.17 -14.70 -7.91
C THR A 7 -7.36 -15.17 -8.74
N CYS A 8 -8.15 -16.14 -8.25
CA CYS A 8 -9.37 -16.60 -8.92
C CYS A 8 -10.41 -15.47 -9.04
N GLU A 9 -10.64 -14.73 -7.95
CA GLU A 9 -11.57 -13.59 -7.93
C GLU A 9 -11.13 -12.48 -8.90
N VAL A 10 -9.84 -12.17 -8.94
CA VAL A 10 -9.28 -11.20 -9.89
C VAL A 10 -9.48 -11.65 -11.34
N ILE A 11 -9.23 -12.92 -11.66
CA ILE A 11 -9.44 -13.45 -13.01
C ILE A 11 -10.92 -13.36 -13.40
N TRP A 12 -11.82 -13.68 -12.46
CA TRP A 12 -13.25 -13.55 -12.68
C TRP A 12 -13.65 -12.10 -12.95
N LEU A 13 -13.16 -11.14 -12.15
CA LEU A 13 -13.39 -9.71 -12.36
C LEU A 13 -12.82 -9.21 -13.69
N LEU A 14 -11.61 -9.62 -14.06
CA LEU A 14 -11.01 -9.27 -15.35
C LEU A 14 -11.83 -9.80 -16.53
N SER A 15 -12.40 -11.00 -16.38
CA SER A 15 -13.29 -11.58 -17.39
C SER A 15 -14.59 -10.78 -17.49
N LEU A 16 -15.20 -10.44 -16.35
CA LEU A 16 -16.39 -9.60 -16.30
C LEU A 16 -16.14 -8.22 -16.93
N PHE A 17 -15.02 -7.58 -16.61
CA PHE A 17 -14.67 -6.28 -17.19
C PHE A 17 -14.46 -6.36 -18.69
N ARG A 18 -13.86 -7.44 -19.19
CA ARG A 18 -13.74 -7.68 -20.62
C ARG A 18 -15.10 -7.81 -21.30
N ASP A 19 -16.04 -8.52 -20.68
CA ASP A 19 -17.40 -8.67 -21.21
C ASP A 19 -18.17 -7.33 -21.23
N LEU A 20 -17.84 -6.43 -20.31
CA LEU A 20 -18.33 -5.04 -20.29
C LEU A 20 -17.58 -4.10 -21.26
N GLY A 21 -16.59 -4.60 -22.00
CA GLY A 21 -15.80 -3.83 -22.97
C GLY A 21 -14.63 -3.05 -22.37
N ILE A 22 -14.30 -3.26 -21.09
CA ILE A 22 -13.17 -2.63 -20.40
C ILE A 22 -11.94 -3.53 -20.54
N SER A 23 -10.88 -3.01 -21.16
CA SER A 23 -9.62 -3.72 -21.39
C SER A 23 -8.42 -2.96 -20.81
N GLY A 24 -7.27 -3.64 -20.67
CA GLY A 24 -6.03 -3.01 -20.17
C GLY A 24 -5.88 -2.95 -18.64
N LEU A 25 -6.64 -3.77 -17.91
CA LEU A 25 -6.61 -3.82 -16.43
C LEU A 25 -5.49 -4.70 -15.84
N ALA A 26 -4.75 -5.43 -16.68
CA ALA A 26 -3.63 -6.29 -16.26
C ALA A 26 -2.26 -5.61 -16.52
N PRO A 27 -1.24 -5.82 -15.68
CA PRO A 27 -1.23 -6.69 -14.49
C PRO A 27 -1.94 -6.07 -13.29
N VAL A 28 -2.70 -6.88 -12.56
CA VAL A 28 -3.34 -6.47 -11.29
C VAL A 28 -2.33 -6.59 -10.15
N LEU A 29 -2.04 -5.48 -9.49
CA LEU A 29 -1.17 -5.43 -8.31
C LEU A 29 -1.88 -6.07 -7.10
N LEU A 30 -1.29 -7.14 -6.57
CA LEU A 30 -1.78 -7.81 -5.36
C LEU A 30 -0.88 -7.46 -4.18
N HIS A 31 -1.38 -6.64 -3.25
CA HIS A 31 -0.64 -6.29 -2.05
C HIS A 31 -0.80 -7.36 -0.96
N CYS A 32 0.31 -7.91 -0.49
CA CYS A 32 0.35 -8.95 0.53
C CYS A 32 1.37 -8.60 1.63
N ASP A 33 0.99 -8.78 2.90
CA ASP A 33 1.85 -8.55 4.06
C ASP A 33 2.58 -9.82 4.52
N ASN A 34 2.19 -10.98 4.00
CA ASN A 34 2.86 -12.24 4.27
C ASN A 34 3.96 -12.52 3.24
N GLN A 35 5.19 -12.10 3.58
CA GLN A 35 6.37 -12.34 2.74
C GLN A 35 6.62 -13.83 2.50
N ALA A 36 6.28 -14.71 3.46
CA ALA A 36 6.39 -16.16 3.27
C ALA A 36 5.43 -16.66 2.18
N ALA A 37 4.21 -16.12 2.09
CA ALA A 37 3.29 -16.45 1.00
C ALA A 37 3.81 -16.00 -0.37
N LEU A 38 4.50 -14.86 -0.42
CA LEU A 38 5.18 -14.36 -1.63
C LEU A 38 6.33 -15.29 -2.04
N TYR A 39 7.16 -15.70 -1.08
CA TYR A 39 8.27 -16.62 -1.32
C TYR A 39 7.81 -18.02 -1.73
N ILE A 40 6.73 -18.53 -1.14
CA ILE A 40 6.14 -19.83 -1.52
C ILE A 40 5.63 -19.78 -2.96
N ALA A 41 5.03 -18.67 -3.41
CA ALA A 41 4.65 -18.50 -4.80
C ALA A 41 5.88 -18.46 -5.74
N ALA A 42 6.97 -17.81 -5.30
CA ALA A 42 8.18 -17.61 -6.09
C ALA A 42 9.11 -18.84 -6.16
N ASN A 43 9.24 -19.64 -5.10
CA ASN A 43 10.22 -20.73 -4.99
C ASN A 43 9.55 -22.09 -4.69
N PRO A 44 9.68 -23.10 -5.56
CA PRO A 44 8.96 -24.38 -5.43
C PRO A 44 9.68 -25.42 -4.56
N VAL A 45 10.71 -25.06 -3.81
CA VAL A 45 11.46 -26.04 -3.02
C VAL A 45 10.61 -26.44 -1.81
N PHE A 46 10.02 -27.64 -1.79
CA PHE A 46 10.01 -28.57 -0.63
C PHE A 46 9.31 -29.92 -0.93
N HIS A 47 9.81 -30.97 -0.27
CA HIS A 47 9.54 -32.40 -0.48
C HIS A 47 8.13 -32.88 -0.07
N GLU A 48 7.64 -33.89 -0.81
CA GLU A 48 6.61 -34.96 -0.62
C GLU A 48 5.40 -34.77 0.34
N ARG A 49 5.43 -33.89 1.34
CA ARG A 49 4.41 -33.74 2.40
C ARG A 49 3.37 -32.63 2.15
N THR A 50 3.41 -31.90 1.04
CA THR A 50 2.54 -30.71 0.82
C THR A 50 1.84 -30.64 -0.55
N LYS A 51 1.37 -31.79 -1.06
CA LYS A 51 0.67 -31.93 -2.36
C LYS A 51 -0.52 -30.96 -2.58
N HIS A 52 -1.20 -30.52 -1.52
CA HIS A 52 -2.32 -29.56 -1.63
C HIS A 52 -1.92 -28.09 -1.76
N ILE A 53 -0.67 -27.74 -1.48
CA ILE A 53 -0.13 -26.37 -1.63
C ILE A 53 0.49 -26.19 -3.02
N GLU A 54 0.92 -27.30 -3.63
CA GLU A 54 1.55 -27.34 -4.95
C GLU A 54 0.64 -26.80 -6.05
N VAL A 55 -0.63 -27.24 -6.09
CA VAL A 55 -1.60 -26.78 -7.11
C VAL A 55 -1.85 -25.28 -7.02
N ASP A 56 -2.07 -24.75 -5.80
CA ASP A 56 -2.25 -23.31 -5.57
C ASP A 56 -1.01 -22.52 -6.05
N CYS A 57 0.19 -23.00 -5.71
CA CYS A 57 1.44 -22.34 -6.07
C CYS A 57 1.67 -22.31 -7.59
N HIS A 58 1.47 -23.45 -8.26
CA HIS A 58 1.58 -23.53 -9.72
C HIS A 58 0.58 -22.60 -10.40
N PHE A 59 -0.68 -22.58 -9.93
CA PHE A 59 -1.70 -21.71 -10.46
C PHE A 59 -1.31 -20.23 -10.34
N ILE A 60 -0.92 -19.77 -9.15
CA ILE A 60 -0.52 -18.37 -8.93
C ILE A 60 0.68 -18.01 -9.83
N ARG A 61 1.67 -18.90 -9.92
CA ARG A 61 2.85 -18.71 -10.76
C ARG A 61 2.50 -18.58 -12.23
N GLU A 62 1.65 -19.46 -12.75
CA GLU A 62 1.18 -19.39 -14.13
C GLU A 62 0.56 -18.02 -14.43
N LYS A 63 -0.25 -17.50 -13.50
CA LYS A 63 -0.90 -16.19 -13.64
C LYS A 63 0.07 -15.02 -13.50
N MET A 64 1.12 -15.15 -12.68
CA MET A 64 2.22 -14.20 -12.63
C MET A 64 3.02 -14.17 -13.94
N GLN A 65 3.36 -15.34 -14.48
CA GLN A 65 4.10 -15.47 -15.75
C GLN A 65 3.28 -14.99 -16.94
N ALA A 66 1.97 -15.20 -16.92
CA ALA A 66 1.05 -14.65 -17.91
C ALA A 66 0.86 -13.12 -17.78
N GLY A 67 1.46 -12.46 -16.78
CA GLY A 67 1.33 -11.02 -16.56
C GLY A 67 -0.06 -10.58 -16.10
N ILE A 68 -0.87 -11.48 -15.57
CA ILE A 68 -2.23 -11.17 -15.11
C ILE A 68 -2.19 -10.56 -13.72
N ILE A 69 -1.34 -11.09 -12.84
CA ILE A 69 -1.17 -10.62 -11.47
C ILE A 69 0.29 -10.29 -11.16
N LEU A 70 0.49 -9.28 -10.32
CA LEU A 70 1.80 -8.92 -9.79
C LEU A 70 1.72 -8.80 -8.25
N PRO A 71 2.04 -9.89 -7.52
CA PRO A 71 2.14 -9.86 -6.07
C PRO A 71 3.27 -8.92 -5.62
N THR A 72 2.96 -8.00 -4.70
CA THR A 72 3.90 -7.07 -4.11
C THR A 72 3.77 -7.09 -2.60
N TYR A 73 4.91 -6.95 -1.92
CA TYR A 73 4.91 -6.87 -0.46
C TYR A 73 4.43 -5.49 0.00
N VAL A 74 3.55 -5.48 1.00
CA VAL A 74 3.18 -4.28 1.75
C VAL A 74 3.40 -4.54 3.24
N SER A 75 3.91 -3.56 3.98
CA SER A 75 4.05 -3.74 5.42
C SER A 75 2.67 -3.92 6.08
N THR A 76 2.57 -4.76 7.12
CA THR A 76 1.30 -5.00 7.84
C THR A 76 0.66 -3.69 8.34
N ARG A 77 1.47 -2.69 8.72
CA ARG A 77 0.97 -1.37 9.14
C ARG A 77 0.31 -0.58 8.00
N ALA A 78 0.66 -0.87 6.75
CA ALA A 78 0.12 -0.23 5.56
C ALA A 78 -0.86 -1.11 4.77
N GLN A 79 -1.18 -2.31 5.27
CA GLN A 79 -2.13 -3.25 4.68
C GLN A 79 -3.55 -2.75 4.92
N LEU A 80 -4.13 -2.07 3.92
CA LEU A 80 -5.47 -1.49 4.04
C LEU A 80 -6.56 -2.54 4.27
N ALA A 81 -6.35 -3.77 3.80
CA ALA A 81 -7.29 -4.89 3.99
C ALA A 81 -7.49 -5.27 5.48
N ASP A 82 -6.57 -4.88 6.37
CA ASP A 82 -6.68 -5.20 7.79
C ASP A 82 -7.90 -4.53 8.45
N ILE A 83 -8.36 -3.38 7.93
CA ILE A 83 -9.56 -2.70 8.45
C ILE A 83 -10.84 -3.53 8.25
N PHE A 84 -10.86 -4.39 7.21
CA PHE A 84 -12.03 -5.21 6.87
C PHE A 84 -12.00 -6.60 7.50
N THR A 85 -10.85 -7.03 8.01
CA THR A 85 -10.62 -8.43 8.42
C THR A 85 -10.20 -8.58 9.87
N LYS A 86 -9.73 -7.51 10.52
CA LYS A 86 -9.21 -7.52 11.89
C LYS A 86 -9.80 -6.39 12.72
N ILE A 87 -9.82 -6.59 14.04
CA ILE A 87 -10.03 -5.50 15.01
C ILE A 87 -8.71 -4.73 15.09
N VAL A 88 -8.67 -3.52 14.51
CA VAL A 88 -7.50 -2.65 14.50
C VAL A 88 -7.63 -1.54 15.54
N SER A 89 -6.49 -0.99 16.01
CA SER A 89 -6.50 0.17 16.90
C SER A 89 -7.13 1.39 16.23
N VAL A 90 -7.68 2.31 17.04
CA VAL A 90 -8.31 3.56 16.54
C VAL A 90 -7.34 4.37 15.66
N ALA A 91 -6.07 4.45 16.05
CA ALA A 91 -5.05 5.15 15.27
C ALA A 91 -4.82 4.50 13.89
N GLN A 92 -4.74 3.17 13.83
CA GLN A 92 -4.55 2.45 12.58
C GLN A 92 -5.81 2.47 11.70
N HIS A 93 -6.99 2.45 12.32
CA HIS A 93 -8.27 2.66 11.65
C HIS A 93 -8.33 4.03 10.96
N HIS A 94 -8.00 5.12 11.67
CA HIS A 94 -7.94 6.46 11.07
C HIS A 94 -6.91 6.58 9.96
N PHE A 95 -5.72 5.98 10.14
CA PHE A 95 -4.70 5.94 9.08
C PHE A 95 -5.21 5.23 7.82
N CYS A 96 -5.85 4.06 7.97
CA CYS A 96 -6.42 3.32 6.85
C CYS A 96 -7.57 4.09 6.18
N LEU A 97 -8.48 4.71 6.95
CA LEU A 97 -9.58 5.51 6.39
C LEU A 97 -9.07 6.73 5.61
N ALA A 98 -8.08 7.45 6.13
CA ALA A 98 -7.47 8.58 5.45
C ALA A 98 -6.83 8.14 4.13
N LYS A 99 -6.13 7.01 4.13
CA LYS A 99 -5.48 6.45 2.93
C LYS A 99 -6.47 5.85 1.92
N LEU A 100 -7.64 5.40 2.38
CA LEU A 100 -8.78 4.98 1.53
C LEU A 100 -9.57 6.18 0.97
N GLY A 101 -9.29 7.41 1.41
CA GLY A 101 -10.02 8.59 0.96
C GLY A 101 -11.45 8.68 1.50
N VAL A 102 -11.75 7.99 2.62
CA VAL A 102 -13.08 8.05 3.23
C VAL A 102 -13.28 9.43 3.83
N LEU A 103 -14.16 10.21 3.20
CA LEU A 103 -14.56 11.52 3.70
C LEU A 103 -15.51 11.35 4.88
N ASN A 104 -15.23 12.07 5.96
CA ASN A 104 -16.17 12.17 7.07
C ASN A 104 -17.28 13.16 6.66
N LEU A 105 -18.46 12.65 6.33
CA LEU A 105 -19.64 13.46 5.96
C LEU A 105 -20.08 14.43 7.06
N PHE A 106 -19.69 14.17 8.31
CA PHE A 106 -19.99 15.01 9.47
C PHE A 106 -18.84 15.96 9.84
N SER A 107 -17.73 15.93 9.10
CA SER A 107 -16.65 16.90 9.24
C SER A 107 -16.84 17.98 8.17
N PRO A 108 -16.88 19.28 8.53
CA PRO A 108 -17.05 20.33 7.54
C PRO A 108 -15.92 20.26 6.51
N PRO A 109 -16.22 20.35 5.21
CA PRO A 109 -15.18 20.30 4.19
C PRO A 109 -14.27 21.52 4.36
N ASN A 110 -13.06 21.28 4.85
CA ASN A 110 -12.02 22.30 4.85
C ASN A 110 -11.58 22.51 3.39
N LEU A 111 -12.24 23.45 2.71
CA LEU A 111 -11.88 24.00 1.39
C LEU A 111 -10.57 24.80 1.40
N ARG A 112 -9.69 24.57 2.38
CA ARG A 112 -8.43 25.28 2.53
C ARG A 112 -7.32 24.35 2.05
N GLY A 113 -6.94 24.55 0.78
CA GLY A 113 -5.80 23.88 0.16
C GLY A 113 -4.61 23.87 1.10
N SER A 114 -4.02 22.70 1.29
CA SER A 114 -2.76 22.54 2.00
C SER A 114 -1.68 23.22 1.17
N VAL A 115 -1.36 24.46 1.52
CA VAL A 115 -0.14 25.12 1.04
C VAL A 115 1.01 24.31 1.62
N GLU A 116 1.74 23.59 0.75
CA GLU A 116 3.05 23.04 1.09
C GLU A 116 3.94 24.18 1.59
N SER A 117 4.13 24.26 2.91
CA SER A 117 5.18 25.06 3.49
C SER A 117 6.50 24.33 3.26
N THR A 118 7.10 24.55 2.08
CA THR A 118 8.52 24.36 1.85
C THR A 118 9.27 25.14 2.94
N GLN A 119 9.86 24.43 3.91
CA GLN A 119 10.79 25.04 4.85
C GLN A 119 12.08 25.40 4.10
N SER A 120 12.10 26.60 3.51
CA SER A 120 13.33 27.33 3.23
C SER A 120 13.86 27.91 4.54
N GLN A 121 15.07 27.50 4.91
CA GLN A 121 15.89 28.04 5.99
C GLN A 121 15.91 29.58 6.00
N PRO A 122 15.79 30.26 7.16
CA PRO A 122 16.15 31.66 7.28
C PRO A 122 17.59 31.81 7.79
N SER A 123 18.38 32.47 6.96
CA SER A 123 19.64 33.13 7.28
C SER A 123 19.44 34.20 8.36
N SER A 124 20.13 34.08 9.49
CA SER A 124 20.24 35.16 10.48
C SER A 124 21.50 35.98 10.21
N SER A 125 21.30 37.26 9.91
CA SER A 125 22.35 38.28 9.98
C SER A 125 21.78 39.51 10.70
N THR A 126 22.68 40.22 11.39
CA THR A 126 22.61 41.62 11.86
C THR A 126 22.67 41.82 13.38
N GLN A 127 23.91 41.90 13.88
CA GLN A 127 24.55 43.12 14.40
C GLN A 127 23.78 44.00 15.42
N SER A 128 24.39 44.23 16.58
CA SER A 128 24.23 45.47 17.36
C SER A 128 25.46 45.73 18.25
N GLN A 129 26.12 46.88 18.01
CA GLN A 129 26.84 47.65 19.04
C GLN A 129 25.88 48.73 19.59
N PRO A 130 26.17 49.38 20.74
CA PRO A 130 26.94 50.63 20.68
C PRO A 130 27.96 50.87 21.84
N SER A 131 29.00 51.65 21.48
CA SER A 131 29.85 52.62 22.20
C SER A 131 29.46 53.05 23.64
N SER A 132 30.35 53.45 24.57
CA SER A 132 31.47 54.41 24.46
C SER A 132 32.29 54.54 25.78
N SER A 133 33.44 55.23 25.67
CA SER A 133 34.21 56.00 26.68
C SER A 133 35.39 55.31 27.38
N THR A 134 36.51 55.93 27.74
CA THR A 134 37.31 57.13 27.37
C THR A 134 38.36 57.27 28.49
N HIS A 135 39.65 57.40 28.16
CA HIS A 135 40.80 57.79 29.02
C HIS A 135 41.06 56.90 30.27
N GLN A 136 42.28 56.50 30.62
CA GLN A 136 43.62 57.09 30.54
C GLN A 136 44.65 55.96 30.50
#